data_AF-A0A7V8WTG8-F1
#
_entry.id   AF-A0A7V8WTG8-F1
#
_cell.length_a   1.000
_cell.length_b   1.000
_cell.length_c   1.000
_cell.angle_alpha   90.00
_cell.angle_beta   90.00
_cell.angle_gamma   90.00
#
_symmetry.space_group_name_H-M   'P 1'
#
loop_
_entity.id
_entity.type
_entity.pdbx_description
1 polymer ?
#
loop_
_entity_poly.entity_id
_entity_poly.type
_entity_poly.pdbx_seq_one_letter_code
_entity_poly.pdbx_strand_id
1 'polypeptide(L)'
;MSSAHHAHANEAPDWLNAILDPELRREVRNDVLASDFTGVIRTSFVLLERRIRESAGLEEHQYGKDLIDRAFQPDKGILQPVSPDGGERAGLHNLLLGIFLYYRNPIAHRPVYHTPESALQVLSLIDHALRLVGEAVERSFHLERVAEQLGL
;
A
#
# COMPACT_ATOMS: atom_id res chain seq x y z
N MET A 1 -0.93 -36.05 -36.09
CA MET A 1 -0.10 -36.19 -34.87
C MET A 1 0.19 -34.78 -34.37
N SER A 2 -0.81 -34.10 -33.83
CA SER A 2 -1.07 -33.91 -32.39
C SER A 2 0.04 -33.15 -31.66
N SER A 3 -0.12 -31.82 -31.70
CA SER A 3 0.06 -30.85 -30.63
C SER A 3 1.26 -31.03 -29.69
N ALA A 4 2.33 -30.30 -29.99
CA ALA A 4 3.22 -29.78 -28.96
C ALA A 4 2.44 -28.76 -28.11
N HIS A 5 1.81 -29.23 -27.03
CA HIS A 5 1.36 -28.38 -25.94
C HIS A 5 2.63 -27.81 -25.28
N HIS A 6 3.02 -26.60 -25.67
CA HIS A 6 4.05 -25.86 -24.94
C HIS A 6 3.50 -25.52 -23.55
N ALA A 7 3.96 -26.28 -22.56
CA ALA A 7 3.92 -25.86 -21.17
C ALA A 7 4.81 -24.61 -21.05
N HIS A 8 4.24 -23.43 -21.28
CA HIS A 8 4.88 -22.20 -20.86
C HIS A 8 4.91 -22.21 -19.33
N ALA A 9 6.14 -22.20 -18.82
CA ALA A 9 6.43 -22.29 -17.41
C ALA A 9 5.71 -21.20 -16.61
N ASN A 10 5.44 -21.55 -15.36
CA ASN A 10 4.77 -20.81 -14.30
C ASN A 10 5.58 -19.57 -13.84
N GLU A 11 5.97 -18.71 -14.77
CA GLU A 11 6.78 -17.52 -14.51
C GLU A 11 5.90 -16.29 -14.51
N ALA A 12 6.05 -15.46 -13.47
CA ALA A 12 5.31 -14.22 -13.36
C ALA A 12 5.78 -13.24 -14.44
N PRO A 13 4.89 -12.38 -14.97
CA PRO A 13 5.25 -11.42 -16.01
C PRO A 13 6.32 -10.42 -15.52
N ASP A 14 7.19 -9.98 -16.44
CA ASP A 14 8.36 -9.14 -16.13
C ASP A 14 8.00 -7.85 -15.38
N TRP A 15 6.83 -7.26 -15.66
CA TRP A 15 6.40 -6.04 -14.98
C TRP A 15 6.23 -6.22 -13.47
N LEU A 16 5.99 -7.44 -12.99
CA LEU A 16 5.90 -7.71 -11.55
C LEU A 16 7.24 -7.46 -10.85
N ASN A 17 8.36 -7.61 -11.57
CA ASN A 17 9.69 -7.32 -11.02
C ASN A 17 9.96 -5.82 -10.83
N ALA A 18 9.15 -4.95 -11.44
CA ALA A 18 9.23 -3.50 -11.24
C ALA A 18 8.62 -3.04 -9.90
N ILE A 19 7.80 -3.88 -9.25
CA ILE A 19 7.22 -3.60 -7.93
C ILE A 19 8.30 -3.71 -6.86
N LEU A 20 8.63 -2.62 -6.18
CA LEU A 20 9.81 -2.54 -5.33
C LEU A 20 9.62 -3.21 -3.96
N ASP A 21 8.42 -3.15 -3.38
CA ASP A 21 8.12 -3.81 -2.11
C ASP A 21 8.14 -5.34 -2.31
N PRO A 22 9.09 -6.05 -1.67
CA PRO A 22 9.26 -7.48 -1.89
C PRO A 22 8.11 -8.31 -1.31
N GLU A 23 7.44 -7.82 -0.27
CA GLU A 23 6.29 -8.47 0.33
C GLU A 23 5.06 -8.31 -0.57
N LEU A 24 4.80 -7.11 -1.08
CA LEU A 24 3.74 -6.84 -2.04
C LEU A 24 3.90 -7.75 -3.27
N ARG A 25 5.11 -7.80 -3.83
CA ARG A 25 5.44 -8.66 -4.98
C ARG A 25 5.16 -10.13 -4.68
N ARG A 26 5.46 -10.59 -3.47
CA ARG A 26 5.23 -11.98 -3.04
C ARG A 26 3.74 -12.27 -2.86
N GLU A 27 3.00 -11.39 -2.19
CA GLU A 27 1.58 -11.56 -1.86
C GLU A 27 0.71 -11.61 -3.13
N VAL A 28 0.95 -10.73 -4.10
CA VAL A 28 0.11 -10.68 -5.32
C VAL A 28 0.49 -11.73 -6.37
N ARG A 29 1.61 -12.45 -6.21
CA ARG A 29 2.17 -13.33 -7.25
C ARG A 29 1.17 -14.38 -7.74
N ASN A 30 0.45 -15.03 -6.83
CA ASN A 30 -0.49 -16.07 -7.19
C ASN A 30 -1.68 -15.51 -7.97
N ASP A 31 -2.19 -14.34 -7.57
CA ASP A 31 -3.27 -13.65 -8.27
C ASP A 31 -2.81 -13.24 -9.69
N VAL A 32 -1.57 -12.79 -9.84
CA VAL A 32 -0.97 -12.47 -11.15
C VAL A 32 -0.88 -13.71 -12.05
N LEU A 33 -0.36 -14.83 -11.53
CA LEU A 33 -0.25 -16.08 -12.30
C LEU A 33 -1.62 -16.64 -12.71
N ALA A 34 -2.63 -16.43 -11.86
CA ALA A 34 -4.01 -16.79 -12.14
C ALA A 34 -4.74 -15.80 -13.07
N SER A 35 -4.09 -14.68 -13.46
CA SER A 35 -4.74 -13.55 -14.14
C SER A 35 -5.95 -12.97 -13.39
N ASP A 36 -6.00 -13.14 -12.06
CA ASP A 36 -7.00 -12.51 -11.18
C ASP A 36 -6.55 -11.09 -10.83
N PHE A 37 -6.71 -10.17 -11.78
CA PHE A 37 -6.29 -8.78 -11.62
C PHE A 37 -7.11 -8.01 -10.58
N THR A 38 -8.36 -8.42 -10.31
CA THR A 38 -9.13 -7.88 -9.19
C THR A 38 -8.58 -8.39 -7.86
N GLY A 39 -8.18 -9.66 -7.80
CA GLY A 39 -7.45 -10.26 -6.69
C GLY A 39 -6.15 -9.51 -6.38
N VAL A 40 -5.30 -9.26 -7.39
CA VAL A 40 -4.05 -8.48 -7.25
C VAL A 40 -4.30 -7.18 -6.50
N ILE A 41 -5.32 -6.42 -6.92
CA ILE A 41 -5.59 -5.12 -6.31
C ILE A 41 -6.14 -5.29 -4.90
N ARG A 42 -7.09 -6.20 -4.67
CA ARG A 42 -7.62 -6.49 -3.34
C ARG A 42 -6.50 -6.89 -2.36
N THR A 43 -5.63 -7.79 -2.76
CA THR A 43 -4.48 -8.26 -1.98
C THR A 43 -3.52 -7.12 -1.66
N SER A 44 -3.25 -6.22 -2.64
CA SER A 44 -2.41 -5.04 -2.41
C SER A 44 -2.99 -4.08 -1.35
N PHE A 45 -4.30 -3.83 -1.35
CA PHE A 45 -4.95 -2.98 -0.34
C PHE A 45 -4.95 -3.61 1.05
N VAL A 46 -5.14 -4.94 1.15
CA VAL A 46 -5.04 -5.66 2.44
C VAL A 46 -3.64 -5.51 3.02
N LEU A 47 -2.61 -5.64 2.19
CA LEU A 47 -1.22 -5.43 2.63
C LEU A 47 -0.99 -3.99 3.10
N LEU A 48 -1.44 -2.99 2.34
CA LEU A 48 -1.29 -1.59 2.72
C LEU A 48 -1.97 -1.27 4.05
N GLU A 49 -3.21 -1.74 4.27
CA GLU A 49 -3.89 -1.56 5.57
C GLU A 49 -3.11 -2.18 6.71
N ARG A 50 -2.71 -3.45 6.54
CA ARG A 50 -1.96 -4.16 7.56
C ARG A 50 -0.67 -3.43 7.89
N ARG A 51 0.08 -2.97 6.89
CA ARG A 51 1.34 -2.25 7.10
C ARG A 51 1.13 -0.94 7.87
N ILE A 52 0.11 -0.16 7.51
CA ILE A 52 -0.22 1.09 8.22
C ILE A 52 -0.59 0.78 9.68
N ARG A 53 -1.41 -0.25 9.90
CA ARG A 53 -1.85 -0.66 11.23
C ARG A 53 -0.68 -1.07 12.11
N GLU A 54 0.15 -1.99 11.63
CA GLU A 54 1.35 -2.47 12.32
C GLU A 54 2.30 -1.31 12.64
N SER A 55 2.49 -0.39 11.68
CA SER A 55 3.39 0.76 11.83
C SER A 55 2.90 1.78 12.84
N ALA A 56 1.58 1.98 12.94
CA ALA A 56 0.96 2.94 13.85
C ALA A 56 0.53 2.31 15.19
N GLY A 57 0.78 1.01 15.42
CA GLY A 57 0.34 0.31 16.64
C GLY A 57 -1.18 0.28 16.81
N LEU A 58 -1.92 0.23 15.70
CA LEU A 58 -3.38 0.29 15.65
C LEU A 58 -4.01 -1.12 15.74
N GLU A 59 -5.29 -1.19 16.08
CA GLU A 59 -6.06 -2.43 16.22
C GLU A 59 -6.74 -2.89 14.91
N GLU A 60 -7.09 -4.17 14.82
CA GLU A 60 -7.71 -4.78 13.62
C GLU A 60 -9.05 -4.13 13.22
N HIS A 61 -9.79 -3.60 14.19
CA HIS A 61 -11.09 -2.97 13.95
C HIS A 61 -10.96 -1.56 13.33
N GLN A 62 -9.76 -1.03 13.18
CA GLN A 62 -9.47 0.27 12.56
C GLN A 62 -9.10 0.04 11.08
N TYR A 63 -10.00 0.49 10.19
CA TYR A 63 -9.89 0.27 8.74
C TYR A 63 -10.40 1.48 7.95
N GLY A 64 -10.04 1.54 6.66
CA GLY A 64 -10.51 2.58 5.74
C GLY A 64 -10.15 3.98 6.22
N LYS A 65 -11.12 4.90 6.28
CA LYS A 65 -10.88 6.28 6.68
C LYS A 65 -10.35 6.40 8.11
N ASP A 66 -10.92 5.66 9.06
CA ASP A 66 -10.52 5.75 10.48
C ASP A 66 -9.06 5.34 10.68
N LEU A 67 -8.60 4.31 9.95
CA LEU A 67 -7.19 3.90 9.93
C LEU A 67 -6.27 5.03 9.44
N ILE A 68 -6.61 5.67 8.31
CA ILE A 68 -5.79 6.73 7.73
C ILE A 68 -5.78 7.99 8.60
N ASP A 69 -6.93 8.39 9.14
CA ASP A 69 -7.01 9.55 10.04
C ASP A 69 -6.11 9.33 11.26
N ARG A 70 -6.20 8.16 11.91
CA ARG A 70 -5.39 7.85 13.11
C ARG A 70 -3.90 7.79 12.82
N ALA A 71 -3.51 7.26 11.66
CA ALA A 71 -2.11 7.14 11.30
C ALA A 71 -1.51 8.47 10.82
N PHE A 72 -2.23 9.24 9.99
CA PHE A 72 -1.65 10.32 9.20
C PHE A 72 -2.33 11.69 9.36
N GLN A 73 -3.29 11.87 10.27
CA GLN A 73 -3.89 13.20 10.47
C GLN A 73 -2.79 14.26 10.70
N PRO A 74 -2.82 15.43 10.01
CA PRO A 74 -1.70 16.36 9.96
C PRO A 74 -1.21 16.94 11.29
N ASP A 75 -2.00 16.87 12.36
CA ASP A 75 -1.63 17.43 13.67
C ASP A 75 -1.61 16.39 14.80
N LYS A 76 -2.20 15.20 14.60
CA LYS A 76 -2.38 14.21 15.67
C LYS A 76 -2.19 12.76 15.24
N GLY A 77 -1.89 12.51 13.96
CA GLY A 77 -1.64 11.17 13.47
C GLY A 77 -0.41 10.56 14.16
N ILE A 78 -0.42 9.25 14.37
CA ILE A 78 0.70 8.55 15.05
C ILE A 78 1.97 8.64 14.20
N LEU A 79 1.83 8.55 12.88
CA LEU A 79 2.90 8.66 11.90
C LEU A 79 2.95 10.06 11.28
N GLN A 80 2.34 11.07 11.93
CA GLN A 80 2.30 12.46 11.46
C GLN A 80 3.64 13.19 11.37
N PRO A 81 4.70 12.90 12.16
CA PRO A 81 5.89 13.74 12.17
C PRO A 81 6.80 13.51 10.95
N VAL A 82 6.21 13.18 9.80
CA VAL A 82 6.87 12.98 8.50
C VAL A 82 7.51 14.25 7.95
N SER A 83 7.03 15.44 8.34
CA SER A 83 7.52 16.71 7.80
C SER A 83 7.30 17.87 8.78
N PRO A 84 8.24 18.83 8.86
CA PRO A 84 8.00 20.09 9.58
C PRO A 84 6.92 20.96 8.89
N ASP A 85 6.70 20.79 7.58
CA ASP A 85 5.72 21.56 6.82
C ASP A 85 4.30 20.98 6.96
N GLY A 86 3.35 21.80 7.41
CA GLY A 86 1.97 21.38 7.62
C GLY A 86 1.21 21.05 6.32
N GLY A 87 1.56 21.71 5.22
CA GLY A 87 0.98 21.44 3.90
C GLY A 87 1.39 20.07 3.36
N GLU A 88 2.66 19.69 3.54
CA GLU A 88 3.16 18.35 3.17
C GLU A 88 2.45 17.25 3.96
N ARG A 89 2.26 17.44 5.28
CA ARG A 89 1.50 16.50 6.12
C ARG A 89 0.06 16.36 5.65
N ALA A 90 -0.61 17.47 5.36
CA ALA A 90 -1.96 17.48 4.80
C ALA A 90 -2.03 16.81 3.42
N GLY A 91 -1.02 17.04 2.58
CA GLY A 91 -0.89 16.42 1.27
C GLY A 91 -0.79 14.89 1.35
N LEU A 92 0.11 14.38 2.20
CA LEU A 92 0.27 12.94 2.39
C LEU A 92 -1.01 12.29 2.93
N HIS A 93 -1.62 12.90 3.95
CA HIS A 93 -2.89 12.44 4.50
C HIS A 93 -3.98 12.34 3.41
N ASN A 94 -4.16 13.40 2.64
CA ASN A 94 -5.19 13.45 1.60
C ASN A 94 -4.91 12.46 0.46
N LEU A 95 -3.63 12.27 0.10
CA LEU A 95 -3.22 11.27 -0.90
C LEU A 95 -3.59 9.85 -0.45
N LEU A 96 -3.16 9.45 0.75
CA LEU A 96 -3.45 8.11 1.27
C LEU A 96 -4.95 7.90 1.45
N LEU A 97 -5.65 8.90 1.99
CA LEU A 97 -7.11 8.83 2.15
C LEU A 97 -7.82 8.70 0.81
N GLY A 98 -7.38 9.45 -0.21
CA GLY A 98 -7.90 9.37 -1.57
C GLY A 98 -7.67 7.99 -2.20
N ILE A 99 -6.47 7.43 -2.04
CA ILE A 99 -6.15 6.06 -2.49
C ILE A 99 -7.15 5.05 -1.90
N PHE A 100 -7.38 5.14 -0.59
CA PHE A 100 -8.30 4.25 0.12
C PHE A 100 -9.76 4.42 -0.30
N LEU A 101 -10.27 5.66 -0.28
CA LEU A 101 -11.69 5.93 -0.52
C LEU A 101 -12.06 5.74 -2.00
N TYR A 102 -11.16 6.08 -2.93
CA TYR A 102 -11.45 6.05 -4.35
C TYR A 102 -11.26 4.67 -4.98
N TYR A 103 -10.23 3.91 -4.59
CA TYR A 103 -9.94 2.63 -5.25
C TYR A 103 -10.48 1.42 -4.49
N ARG A 104 -10.27 1.34 -3.17
CA ARG A 104 -10.71 0.18 -2.40
C ARG A 104 -12.24 0.04 -2.39
N ASN A 105 -12.94 1.17 -2.20
CA ASN A 105 -14.40 1.15 -2.03
C ASN A 105 -15.12 0.66 -3.32
N PRO A 106 -14.77 1.12 -4.54
CA PRO A 106 -15.31 0.52 -5.76
C PRO A 106 -14.93 -0.94 -5.95
N ILE A 107 -13.69 -1.35 -5.66
CA ILE A 107 -13.23 -2.73 -5.88
C ILE A 107 -13.96 -3.72 -4.97
N ALA A 108 -14.31 -3.32 -3.75
CA ALA A 108 -15.12 -4.12 -2.85
C ALA A 108 -16.55 -4.36 -3.38
N HIS A 109 -17.07 -3.48 -4.24
CA HIS A 109 -18.45 -3.52 -4.72
C HIS A 109 -18.59 -3.84 -6.22
N ARG A 110 -17.55 -3.62 -7.04
CA ARG A 110 -17.54 -3.75 -8.51
C ARG A 110 -16.14 -4.09 -9.03
N PRO A 111 -15.97 -5.09 -9.91
CA PRO A 111 -14.68 -5.41 -10.54
C PRO A 111 -14.37 -4.44 -11.68
N VAL A 112 -14.10 -3.17 -11.34
CA VAL A 112 -13.81 -2.10 -12.32
C VAL A 112 -12.45 -2.29 -12.98
N TYR A 113 -11.48 -2.84 -12.24
CA TYR A 113 -10.11 -3.05 -12.68
C TYR A 113 -9.83 -4.57 -12.79
N HIS A 114 -9.80 -5.05 -14.02
CA HIS A 114 -9.73 -6.49 -14.34
C HIS A 114 -8.79 -6.78 -15.51
N THR A 115 -8.01 -5.80 -15.96
CA THR A 115 -6.99 -5.97 -17.01
C THR A 115 -5.59 -5.89 -16.40
N PRO A 116 -4.58 -6.54 -17.00
CA PRO A 116 -3.19 -6.45 -16.54
C PRO A 116 -2.71 -5.00 -16.42
N GLU A 117 -3.05 -4.15 -17.38
CA GLU A 117 -2.63 -2.75 -17.44
C GLU A 117 -3.25 -1.95 -16.29
N SER A 118 -4.55 -2.14 -16.05
CA SER A 118 -5.24 -1.47 -14.94
C SER A 118 -4.74 -1.94 -13.56
N ALA A 119 -4.44 -3.23 -13.42
CA ALA A 119 -3.89 -3.77 -12.19
C ALA A 119 -2.48 -3.25 -11.93
N LEU A 120 -1.63 -3.19 -12.96
CA LEU A 120 -0.28 -2.63 -12.83
C LEU A 120 -0.31 -1.17 -12.35
N GLN A 121 -1.18 -0.33 -12.92
CA GLN A 121 -1.30 1.07 -12.50
C GLN A 121 -1.65 1.21 -11.02
N VAL A 122 -2.65 0.46 -10.55
CA VAL A 122 -3.05 0.53 -9.14
C VAL A 122 -2.01 -0.14 -8.24
N LEU A 123 -1.41 -1.25 -8.67
CA LEU A 123 -0.37 -1.94 -7.92
C LEU A 123 0.86 -1.06 -7.72
N SER A 124 1.32 -0.34 -8.76
CA SER A 124 2.41 0.63 -8.66
C SER A 124 2.08 1.81 -7.75
N LEU A 125 0.82 2.25 -7.73
CA LEU A 125 0.35 3.27 -6.78
C LEU A 125 0.43 2.77 -5.33
N ILE A 126 0.06 1.50 -5.08
CA ILE A 126 0.14 0.89 -3.75
C ILE A 126 1.59 0.62 -3.33
N ASP A 127 2.44 0.19 -4.26
CA ASP A 127 3.89 0.06 -4.04
C ASP A 127 4.49 1.39 -3.59
N HIS A 128 4.13 2.48 -4.28
CA HIS A 128 4.54 3.81 -3.87
C HIS A 128 3.98 4.23 -2.50
N ALA A 129 2.71 3.92 -2.22
CA ALA A 129 2.12 4.20 -0.91
C ALA A 129 2.83 3.45 0.23
N LEU A 130 3.18 2.17 0.03
CA LEU A 130 3.96 1.40 1.01
C LEU A 130 5.32 2.05 1.29
N ARG A 131 6.01 2.54 0.25
CA ARG A 131 7.25 3.31 0.44
C ARG A 131 7.04 4.55 1.30
N LEU A 132 5.97 5.33 1.05
CA LEU A 132 5.64 6.52 1.84
C LEU A 132 5.33 6.19 3.30
N VAL A 133 4.66 5.07 3.56
CA VAL A 133 4.42 4.57 4.93
C VAL A 133 5.75 4.22 5.61
N GLY A 134 6.67 3.53 4.92
CA GLY A 134 8.00 3.23 5.44
C GLY A 134 8.80 4.49 5.79
N GLU A 135 8.82 5.48 4.90
CA GLU A 135 9.47 6.77 5.14
C GLU A 135 8.87 7.52 6.32
N ALA A 136 7.54 7.44 6.50
CA ALA A 136 6.86 8.04 7.64
C ALA A 136 7.31 7.42 8.98
N VAL A 137 7.46 6.09 9.01
CA VAL A 137 7.93 5.35 10.19
C VAL A 137 9.38 5.75 10.53
N GLU A 138 10.27 5.74 9.55
CA GLU A 138 11.68 6.09 9.76
C GLU A 138 11.84 7.50 10.34
N ARG A 139 11.06 8.46 9.83
CA ARG A 139 11.07 9.85 10.30
C ARG A 139 10.48 10.00 11.70
N SER A 140 9.38 9.30 11.99
CA SER A 140 8.75 9.34 13.31
C SER A 140 9.70 8.81 14.39
N PHE A 141 10.34 7.67 14.12
CA PHE A 141 11.33 7.09 15.02
C PHE A 141 12.56 7.99 15.23
N HIS A 142 13.05 8.64 14.16
CA HIS A 142 14.18 9.56 14.27
C HIS A 142 13.86 10.75 15.19
N LEU A 143 12.65 11.30 15.12
CA LEU A 143 12.24 12.45 15.93
C LEU A 143 12.03 12.09 17.40
N GLU A 144 11.43 10.93 17.69
CA GLU A 144 11.31 10.41 19.05
C GLU A 144 12.70 10.28 19.71
N ARG A 145 13.67 9.70 19.01
CA ARG A 145 15.04 9.56 19.52
C ARG A 145 15.73 10.89 19.78
N VAL A 146 15.51 11.89 18.93
CA VAL A 146 16.08 13.23 19.14
C VAL A 146 15.44 13.89 20.36
N ALA A 147 14.13 13.77 20.56
CA ALA A 147 13.44 14.29 21.74
C ALA A 147 13.97 13.64 23.03
N GLU A 148 14.13 12.31 23.04
CA GLU A 148 14.72 11.56 24.16
C GLU A 148 16.14 12.03 24.50
N GLN A 149 16.98 12.26 23.48
CA GLN A 149 18.36 12.76 23.67
C GLN A 149 18.41 14.19 24.22
N LEU A 150 17.39 15.01 23.92
CA LEU A 150 17.28 16.39 24.38
C LEU A 150 16.52 16.53 25.72
N GLY A 151 15.96 15.44 26.25
CA GLY A 151 15.20 15.44 27.50
C GLY A 151 13.89 16.23 27.41
N LEU A 152 13.27 16.26 26.23
CA LEU A 152 12.00 16.94 25.93
C LEU A 152 10.80 16.01 26.12
#